data_AF-A0A933L6F9-F1
#
_entry.id   AF-A0A933L6F9-F1
#
_cell.length_a   1.000
_cell.length_b   1.000
_cell.length_c   1.000
_cell.angle_alpha   90.00
_cell.angle_beta   90.00
_cell.angle_gamma   90.00
#
_symmetry.space_group_name_H-M   'P 1'
#
loop_
_entity.id
_entity.type
_entity.pdbx_description
1 polymer ?
#
loop_
_entity_poly.entity_id
_entity_poly.type
_entity_poly.pdbx_seq_one_letter_code
_entity_poly.pdbx_strand_id
1 'polypeptide(L)'
;MKNIVFVFILFSSISSFSFADNTDLDPRYNHPPMAGRDPQTPTRPHDARLTHNDVASVIANQSPVKSQLQRGTCSIFSATALLESLLKIKKNADIMDLSEEWLQYVVNRSSSNDGSTSSTNFSAFLKYGMPKEELMPYIGETWKALTDSPLAQERCGLFSNKPFFLTSCLIVHNDPRLYDTKDAVLLAQGELHNPDFKLARDQANEFKVKYFDPSGDETWYRVYRQDTKGHLDEGIPLTLDLDFYYGAWNHRLATGLEIGRNMEHWEHGVVGYPEHDSADYENSWKKPAGHSFVIVGYDDNLEVTTEVLMKDGTTKKFPYKGVYYFKNSWGTGSFGINFTIDGVNYPGYGMITQKYAHEYGAFFMLDLKKKN
;
A
#
# COMPACT_ATOMS: atom_id res chain seq x y z
N MET A 1 -41.47 -43.43 20.19
CA MET A 1 -40.89 -42.07 20.17
C MET A 1 -39.65 -42.10 19.29
N LYS A 2 -39.77 -41.62 18.04
CA LYS A 2 -38.66 -41.40 17.12
C LYS A 2 -38.27 -39.92 17.26
N ASN A 3 -36.99 -39.62 17.39
CA ASN A 3 -36.36 -38.31 17.09
C ASN A 3 -34.84 -38.54 17.11
N ILE A 4 -34.24 -38.79 15.95
CA ILE A 4 -33.60 -37.80 15.03
C ILE A 4 -32.33 -37.22 15.66
N VAL A 5 -31.20 -37.83 15.30
CA VAL A 5 -29.85 -37.31 15.51
C VAL A 5 -29.56 -36.37 14.33
N PHE A 6 -29.38 -35.07 14.61
CA PHE A 6 -28.85 -34.13 13.64
C PHE A 6 -27.34 -34.34 13.53
N VAL A 7 -26.89 -34.88 12.41
CA VAL A 7 -25.48 -34.89 12.03
C VAL A 7 -25.22 -33.61 11.24
N PHE A 8 -24.47 -32.68 11.82
CA PHE A 8 -23.92 -31.55 11.10
C PHE A 8 -22.74 -32.04 10.26
N ILE A 9 -22.96 -32.18 8.94
CA ILE A 9 -21.87 -32.35 7.98
C ILE A 9 -21.34 -30.96 7.64
N LEU A 10 -20.19 -30.60 8.24
CA LEU A 10 -19.41 -29.44 7.80
C LEU A 10 -18.81 -29.77 6.43
N PHE A 11 -19.42 -29.25 5.36
CA PHE A 11 -18.74 -29.15 4.08
C PHE A 11 -17.72 -28.02 4.16
N SER A 12 -16.48 -28.35 4.51
CA SER A 12 -15.33 -27.48 4.27
C SER A 12 -14.99 -27.58 2.78
N SER A 13 -15.64 -26.76 1.96
CA SER A 13 -15.21 -26.52 0.59
C SER A 13 -13.94 -25.68 0.63
N ILE A 14 -12.79 -26.35 0.70
CA ILE A 14 -11.51 -25.73 0.39
C ILE A 14 -11.52 -25.50 -1.13
N SER A 15 -12.01 -24.35 -1.54
CA SER A 15 -11.82 -23.84 -2.88
C SER A 15 -10.33 -23.52 -3.01
N SER A 16 -9.59 -24.39 -3.70
CA SER A 16 -8.24 -24.12 -4.16
C SER A 16 -8.30 -22.96 -5.16
N PHE A 17 -8.30 -21.72 -4.66
CA PHE A 17 -8.11 -20.54 -5.50
C PHE A 17 -6.68 -20.59 -6.02
N SER A 18 -6.55 -20.97 -7.28
CA SER A 18 -5.44 -20.53 -8.12
C SER A 18 -5.42 -19.00 -8.07
N PHE A 19 -4.56 -18.42 -7.23
CA PHE A 19 -4.33 -16.98 -7.16
C PHE A 19 -3.61 -16.57 -8.44
N ALA A 20 -4.36 -16.39 -9.52
CA ALA A 20 -3.90 -15.57 -10.62
C ALA A 20 -3.55 -14.19 -10.04
N ASP A 21 -2.28 -13.81 -10.16
CA ASP A 21 -1.79 -12.47 -9.85
C ASP A 21 -2.67 -11.47 -10.60
N ASN A 22 -3.63 -10.84 -9.91
CA ASN A 22 -4.60 -9.92 -10.50
C ASN A 22 -4.48 -8.55 -9.86
N THR A 23 -3.32 -8.24 -9.28
CA THR A 23 -3.15 -6.98 -8.57
C THR A 23 -3.04 -5.82 -9.55
N ASP A 24 -3.83 -4.78 -9.33
CA ASP A 24 -3.74 -3.52 -10.07
C ASP A 24 -2.80 -2.56 -9.34
N LEU A 25 -2.23 -1.61 -10.09
CA LEU A 25 -1.24 -0.65 -9.60
C LEU A 25 -1.87 0.73 -9.48
N ASP A 26 -1.33 1.57 -8.62
CA ASP A 26 -1.72 2.99 -8.59
C ASP A 26 -1.43 3.64 -9.96
N PRO A 27 -2.19 4.67 -10.34
CA PRO A 27 -1.76 5.59 -11.38
C PRO A 27 -0.35 6.12 -11.10
N ARG A 28 0.40 6.44 -12.16
CA ARG A 28 1.74 7.01 -12.03
C ARG A 28 1.73 8.20 -11.08
N TYR A 29 2.63 8.19 -10.11
CA TYR A 29 2.78 9.31 -9.19
C TYR A 29 3.45 10.50 -9.88
N ASN A 30 2.94 11.70 -9.62
CA ASN A 30 3.57 12.93 -10.06
C ASN A 30 4.41 13.50 -8.91
N HIS A 31 5.54 12.87 -8.62
CA HIS A 31 6.48 13.41 -7.65
C HIS A 31 7.39 14.44 -8.34
N PRO A 32 7.37 15.72 -7.95
CA PRO A 32 8.40 16.62 -8.41
C PRO A 32 9.77 16.08 -7.95
N PRO A 33 10.83 16.24 -8.77
CA PRO A 33 12.19 15.97 -8.31
C PRO A 33 12.41 16.70 -6.98
N MET A 34 13.12 16.09 -6.03
CA MET A 34 13.46 16.79 -4.79
C MET A 34 14.21 18.07 -5.19
N ALA A 35 13.55 19.22 -5.11
CA ALA A 35 14.25 20.48 -4.96
C ALA A 35 15.11 20.40 -3.70
N GLY A 36 16.15 21.22 -3.60
CA GLY A 36 17.14 21.16 -2.52
C GLY A 36 16.55 21.01 -1.10
N ARG A 37 17.39 20.61 -0.15
CA ARG A 37 16.96 20.26 1.21
C ARG A 37 16.07 21.36 1.83
N ASP A 38 14.83 21.02 2.17
CA ASP A 38 13.94 21.84 2.97
C ASP A 38 14.54 21.91 4.39
N PRO A 39 14.90 23.11 4.87
CA PRO A 39 15.47 23.29 6.20
C PRO A 39 14.56 22.81 7.33
N GLN A 40 13.24 22.69 7.09
CA GLN A 40 12.27 22.25 8.09
C GLN A 40 12.20 20.73 8.23
N THR A 41 12.73 19.97 7.28
CA THR A 41 12.74 18.51 7.35
C THR A 41 13.74 18.03 8.40
N PRO A 42 13.32 17.23 9.40
CA PRO A 42 14.22 16.69 10.42
C PRO A 42 15.38 15.90 9.78
N THR A 43 16.60 16.19 10.21
CA THR A 43 17.78 15.43 9.78
C THR A 43 17.96 14.20 10.66
N ARG A 44 18.22 13.04 10.06
CA ARG A 44 18.52 11.81 10.78
C ARG A 44 19.75 11.15 10.15
N PRO A 45 20.95 11.58 10.54
CA PRO A 45 22.17 11.07 9.94
C PRO A 45 22.28 9.57 10.22
N HIS A 46 22.52 8.80 9.16
CA HIS A 46 22.86 7.39 9.24
C HIS A 46 24.23 7.20 9.91
N ASP A 47 24.34 6.20 10.80
CA ASP A 47 25.63 5.77 11.33
C ASP A 47 26.38 4.94 10.27
N ALA A 48 27.34 5.56 9.58
CA ALA A 48 28.09 4.94 8.49
C ALA A 48 28.88 3.67 8.88
N ARG A 49 28.91 3.29 10.16
CA ARG A 49 29.47 2.01 10.63
C ARG A 49 28.48 0.85 10.50
N LEU A 50 27.18 1.14 10.46
CA LEU A 50 26.13 0.16 10.24
C LEU A 50 26.03 -0.13 8.75
N THR A 51 25.99 -1.41 8.39
CA THR A 51 25.76 -1.83 6.99
C THR A 51 24.40 -2.47 6.79
N HIS A 52 23.64 -2.69 7.86
CA HIS A 52 22.27 -3.16 7.88
C HIS A 52 21.65 -2.77 9.23
N ASN A 53 20.31 -2.72 9.31
CA ASN A 53 19.58 -2.55 10.57
C ASN A 53 19.01 -3.88 11.08
N ASP A 54 18.46 -3.89 12.31
CA ASP A 54 17.71 -5.03 12.84
C ASP A 54 16.31 -5.10 12.20
N VAL A 55 16.26 -5.69 11.01
CA VAL A 55 15.04 -5.81 10.19
C VAL A 55 13.97 -6.64 10.91
N ALA A 56 14.38 -7.70 11.62
CA ALA A 56 13.46 -8.58 12.33
C ALA A 56 12.66 -7.82 13.40
N SER A 57 13.34 -6.94 14.15
CA SER A 57 12.67 -6.07 15.13
C SER A 57 11.71 -5.06 14.50
N VAL A 58 12.02 -4.54 13.30
CA VAL A 58 11.09 -3.65 12.57
C VAL A 58 9.87 -4.42 12.05
N ILE A 59 10.08 -5.63 11.52
CA ILE A 59 9.01 -6.52 11.04
C ILE A 59 8.09 -6.94 12.19
N ALA A 60 8.63 -7.19 13.40
CA ALA A 60 7.83 -7.54 14.57
C ALA A 60 6.85 -6.43 15.01
N ASN A 61 7.06 -5.19 14.55
CA ASN A 61 6.16 -4.06 14.77
C ASN A 61 5.21 -3.80 13.59
N GLN A 62 5.21 -4.62 12.54
CA GLN A 62 4.27 -4.51 11.43
C GLN A 62 3.00 -5.31 11.71
N SER A 63 1.87 -4.80 11.21
CA SER A 63 0.67 -5.62 11.04
C SER A 63 0.90 -6.76 10.03
N PRO A 64 0.00 -7.76 9.94
CA PRO A 64 0.07 -8.79 8.91
C PRO A 64 0.15 -8.22 7.48
N VAL A 65 0.71 -8.99 6.55
CA VAL A 65 0.68 -8.65 5.11
C VAL A 65 -0.76 -8.74 4.61
N LYS A 66 -1.25 -7.64 4.03
CA LYS A 66 -2.58 -7.53 3.44
C LYS A 66 -2.52 -7.65 1.90
N SER A 67 -3.68 -7.74 1.26
CA SER A 67 -3.80 -7.80 -0.21
C SER A 67 -4.78 -6.75 -0.72
N GLN A 68 -4.30 -5.85 -1.58
CA GLN A 68 -5.13 -4.87 -2.28
C GLN A 68 -5.99 -5.49 -3.38
N LEU A 69 -5.74 -6.75 -3.73
CA LEU A 69 -6.46 -7.49 -4.76
C LEU A 69 -6.52 -6.69 -6.07
N GLN A 70 -7.67 -6.56 -6.71
CA GLN A 70 -7.77 -6.07 -8.09
C GLN A 70 -7.81 -4.55 -8.21
N ARG A 71 -7.38 -3.80 -7.18
CA ARG A 71 -7.47 -2.33 -7.15
C ARG A 71 -6.09 -1.68 -7.10
N GLY A 72 -5.95 -0.55 -7.77
CA GLY A 72 -4.80 0.33 -7.68
C GLY A 72 -4.86 1.19 -6.42
N THR A 73 -4.62 0.56 -5.27
CA THR A 73 -4.68 1.19 -3.93
C THR A 73 -3.42 0.91 -3.10
N CYS A 74 -2.27 0.65 -3.73
CA CYS A 74 -1.05 0.26 -3.00
C CYS A 74 -0.59 1.37 -2.04
N SER A 75 -0.73 2.64 -2.41
CA SER A 75 -0.45 3.77 -1.50
C SER A 75 -1.37 3.83 -0.28
N ILE A 76 -2.61 3.37 -0.39
CA ILE A 76 -3.57 3.29 0.72
C ILE A 76 -3.11 2.22 1.72
N PHE A 77 -2.75 1.05 1.21
CA PHE A 77 -2.27 -0.06 2.02
C PHE A 77 -0.93 0.23 2.68
N SER A 78 0.03 0.80 1.94
CA SER A 78 1.34 1.15 2.49
C SER A 78 1.24 2.22 3.57
N ALA A 79 0.40 3.24 3.36
CA ALA A 79 0.19 4.31 4.34
C ALA A 79 -0.51 3.77 5.60
N THR A 80 -1.50 2.89 5.44
CA THR A 80 -2.22 2.27 6.56
C THR A 80 -1.30 1.36 7.37
N ALA A 81 -0.51 0.51 6.70
CA ALA A 81 0.49 -0.34 7.35
C ALA A 81 1.57 0.47 8.10
N LEU A 82 2.02 1.59 7.53
CA LEU A 82 2.93 2.49 8.23
C LEU A 82 2.29 3.07 9.50
N LEU A 83 1.05 3.57 9.41
CA LEU A 83 0.34 4.12 10.56
C LEU A 83 0.19 3.06 11.68
N GLU A 84 -0.26 1.85 11.35
CA GLU A 84 -0.38 0.74 12.30
C GLU A 84 0.95 0.46 13.02
N SER A 85 2.05 0.44 12.28
CA SER A 85 3.39 0.24 12.86
C SER A 85 3.83 1.41 13.75
N LEU A 86 3.60 2.65 13.32
CA LEU A 86 3.98 3.82 14.10
C LEU A 86 3.16 3.96 15.39
N LEU A 87 1.89 3.54 15.40
CA LEU A 87 1.10 3.49 16.64
C LEU A 87 1.69 2.48 17.63
N LYS A 88 2.12 1.31 17.15
CA LYS A 88 2.85 0.33 17.97
C LYS A 88 4.13 0.93 18.54
N ILE A 89 4.97 1.52 17.69
CA ILE A 89 6.31 2.02 18.05
C ILE A 89 6.26 3.29 18.92
N LYS A 90 5.40 4.25 18.58
CA LYS A 90 5.42 5.61 19.16
C LYS A 90 4.35 5.85 20.21
N LYS A 91 3.26 5.09 20.18
CA LYS A 91 2.13 5.23 21.11
C LYS A 91 1.93 3.99 21.99
N ASN A 92 2.76 2.95 21.83
CA ASN A 92 2.65 1.67 22.53
C ASN A 92 1.25 1.04 22.40
N ALA A 93 0.61 1.24 21.25
CA ALA A 93 -0.67 0.61 20.94
C ALA A 93 -0.46 -0.88 20.65
N ASP A 94 -1.52 -1.69 20.72
CA ASP A 94 -1.50 -3.01 20.09
C ASP A 94 -1.48 -2.87 18.56
N ILE A 95 -1.04 -3.92 17.87
CA ILE A 95 -1.13 -3.96 16.41
C ILE A 95 -2.61 -3.83 16.04
N MET A 96 -2.92 -2.80 15.26
CA MET A 96 -4.28 -2.49 14.82
C MET A 96 -4.53 -3.06 13.43
N ASP A 97 -5.80 -3.31 13.13
CA ASP A 97 -6.29 -3.63 11.79
C ASP A 97 -7.23 -2.51 11.36
N LEU A 98 -6.67 -1.51 10.67
CA LEU A 98 -7.36 -0.29 10.26
C LEU A 98 -7.95 -0.45 8.86
N SER A 99 -9.03 0.28 8.58
CA SER A 99 -9.79 0.15 7.32
C SER A 99 -9.13 0.90 6.16
N GLU A 100 -8.60 0.16 5.19
CA GLU A 100 -8.16 0.71 3.91
C GLU A 100 -9.32 1.27 3.08
N GLU A 101 -10.52 0.67 3.16
CA GLU A 101 -11.71 1.15 2.45
C GLU A 101 -12.14 2.53 2.91
N TRP A 102 -12.06 2.79 4.23
CA TRP A 102 -12.32 4.12 4.79
C TRP A 102 -11.33 5.15 4.25
N LEU A 103 -10.03 4.83 4.25
CA LEU A 103 -9.02 5.75 3.75
C LEU A 103 -9.24 6.06 2.27
N GLN A 104 -9.46 5.03 1.45
CA GLN A 104 -9.79 5.18 0.04
C GLN A 104 -11.02 6.07 -0.14
N TYR A 105 -12.06 5.86 0.67
CA TYR A 105 -13.26 6.67 0.64
C TYR A 105 -12.98 8.14 0.95
N VAL A 106 -12.29 8.44 2.05
CA VAL A 106 -12.11 9.84 2.46
C VAL A 106 -11.15 10.62 1.55
N VAL A 107 -10.24 9.92 0.86
CA VAL A 107 -9.32 10.53 -0.12
C VAL A 107 -9.98 10.71 -1.49
N ASN A 108 -10.71 9.70 -1.99
CA ASN A 108 -11.13 9.65 -3.38
C ASN A 108 -12.63 9.93 -3.61
N ARG A 109 -13.44 10.23 -2.57
CA ARG A 109 -14.89 10.56 -2.71
C ARG A 109 -15.21 11.82 -3.53
N SER A 110 -14.19 12.56 -3.94
CA SER A 110 -14.32 13.70 -4.86
C SER A 110 -13.36 13.60 -6.04
N SER A 111 -12.84 12.40 -6.29
CA SER A 111 -11.91 12.06 -7.38
C SER A 111 -12.62 11.27 -8.48
N SER A 112 -12.00 11.23 -9.65
CA SER A 112 -12.37 10.39 -10.79
C SER A 112 -11.34 9.30 -11.10
N ASN A 113 -10.40 9.03 -10.18
CA ASN A 113 -9.49 7.88 -10.25
C ASN A 113 -9.26 7.28 -8.85
N ASP A 114 -8.81 6.02 -8.79
CA ASP A 114 -8.53 5.28 -7.56
C ASP A 114 -7.22 5.69 -6.87
N GLY A 115 -6.33 6.41 -7.57
CA GLY A 115 -4.98 6.68 -7.11
C GLY A 115 -4.90 7.66 -5.94
N SER A 116 -3.87 7.46 -5.12
CA SER A 116 -3.45 8.39 -4.07
C SER A 116 -1.92 8.44 -3.99
N THR A 117 -1.37 9.09 -2.96
CA THR A 117 0.05 9.12 -2.62
C THR A 117 0.22 9.05 -1.11
N SER A 118 1.41 8.68 -0.62
CA SER A 118 1.71 8.64 0.81
C SER A 118 1.35 9.96 1.51
N SER A 119 1.77 11.10 0.94
CA SER A 119 1.48 12.44 1.47
C SER A 119 -0.02 12.76 1.58
N THR A 120 -0.81 12.38 0.58
CA THR A 120 -2.26 12.58 0.58
C THR A 120 -2.92 11.73 1.65
N ASN A 121 -2.50 10.46 1.77
CA ASN A 121 -3.00 9.51 2.75
C ASN A 121 -2.67 9.93 4.18
N PHE A 122 -1.44 10.39 4.43
CA PHE A 122 -1.05 10.93 5.73
C PHE A 122 -1.86 12.15 6.13
N SER A 123 -2.09 13.08 5.20
CA SER A 123 -2.96 14.23 5.45
C SER A 123 -4.40 13.81 5.78
N ALA A 124 -4.89 12.76 5.12
CA ALA A 124 -6.22 12.22 5.35
C ALA A 124 -6.35 11.58 6.73
N PHE A 125 -5.36 10.81 7.21
CA PHE A 125 -5.34 10.29 8.58
C PHE A 125 -5.49 11.41 9.60
N LEU A 126 -4.64 12.44 9.51
CA LEU A 126 -4.63 13.54 10.47
C LEU A 126 -5.95 14.30 10.48
N LYS A 127 -6.60 14.43 9.33
CA LYS A 127 -7.88 15.14 9.20
C LYS A 127 -9.07 14.30 9.67
N TYR A 128 -9.13 13.04 9.27
CA TYR A 128 -10.35 12.21 9.34
C TYR A 128 -10.26 11.06 10.36
N GLY A 129 -9.06 10.71 10.82
CA GLY A 129 -8.82 9.51 11.61
C GLY A 129 -9.07 8.23 10.82
N MET A 130 -9.07 7.09 11.53
CA MET A 130 -9.20 5.76 10.94
C MET A 130 -10.11 4.88 11.81
N PRO A 131 -11.17 4.27 11.26
CA PRO A 131 -11.85 3.17 11.91
C PRO A 131 -11.06 1.88 11.70
N LYS A 132 -11.45 0.86 12.45
CA LYS A 132 -11.01 -0.51 12.23
C LYS A 132 -11.62 -1.10 10.97
N GLU A 133 -10.92 -2.07 10.40
CA GLU A 133 -11.35 -2.83 9.23
C GLU A 133 -12.74 -3.47 9.43
N GLU A 134 -13.06 -3.95 10.64
CA GLU A 134 -14.35 -4.59 10.94
C GLU A 134 -15.59 -3.70 10.70
N LEU A 135 -15.44 -2.37 10.73
CA LEU A 135 -16.55 -1.43 10.53
C LEU A 135 -16.75 -1.00 9.07
N MET A 136 -15.68 -1.04 8.27
CA MET A 136 -15.75 -0.74 6.85
C MET A 136 -14.76 -1.64 6.10
N PRO A 137 -15.13 -2.92 5.89
CA PRO A 137 -14.24 -3.89 5.31
C PRO A 137 -13.83 -3.52 3.88
N TYR A 138 -12.58 -3.83 3.55
CA TYR A 138 -12.02 -3.64 2.23
C TYR A 138 -12.71 -4.51 1.19
N ILE A 139 -13.11 -3.87 0.10
CA ILE A 139 -13.66 -4.52 -1.09
C ILE A 139 -12.55 -4.50 -2.14
N GLY A 140 -11.99 -5.68 -2.42
CA GLY A 140 -10.88 -5.85 -3.37
C GLY A 140 -11.28 -6.00 -4.84
N GLU A 141 -12.56 -5.84 -5.15
CA GLU A 141 -13.08 -5.79 -6.53
C GLU A 141 -12.88 -4.40 -7.11
N THR A 142 -12.57 -4.29 -8.40
CA THR A 142 -12.63 -3.00 -9.10
C THR A 142 -13.98 -2.85 -9.79
N TRP A 143 -14.68 -1.73 -9.54
CA TRP A 143 -15.92 -1.40 -10.24
C TRP A 143 -15.69 -0.29 -11.28
N LYS A 144 -15.84 -0.63 -12.56
CA LYS A 144 -15.81 0.31 -13.69
C LYS A 144 -17.21 0.65 -14.19
N ALA A 145 -18.17 -0.22 -13.93
CA ALA A 145 -19.58 -0.05 -14.25
C ALA A 145 -20.48 -0.66 -13.16
N LEU A 146 -21.75 -0.25 -13.14
CA LEU A 146 -22.76 -0.81 -12.22
C LEU A 146 -22.97 -2.32 -12.39
N THR A 147 -22.69 -2.85 -13.59
CA THR A 147 -22.85 -4.27 -13.93
C THR A 147 -21.72 -5.15 -13.40
N ASP A 148 -20.63 -4.57 -12.89
CA ASP A 148 -19.46 -5.34 -12.46
C ASP A 148 -19.71 -6.07 -11.14
N SER A 149 -20.63 -5.56 -10.31
CA SER A 149 -21.01 -6.17 -9.04
C SER A 149 -22.45 -5.81 -8.67
N PRO A 150 -23.26 -6.74 -8.13
CA PRO A 150 -24.56 -6.41 -7.56
C PRO A 150 -24.47 -5.30 -6.49
N LEU A 151 -23.36 -5.27 -5.73
CA LEU A 151 -23.13 -4.25 -4.72
C LEU A 151 -22.83 -2.86 -5.35
N ALA A 152 -22.19 -2.83 -6.52
CA ALA A 152 -22.01 -1.60 -7.29
C ALA A 152 -23.36 -1.03 -7.73
N GLN A 153 -24.25 -1.89 -8.26
CA GLN A 153 -25.61 -1.49 -8.63
C GLN A 153 -26.41 -1.00 -7.42
N GLU A 154 -26.31 -1.69 -6.28
CA GLU A 154 -26.99 -1.33 -5.03
C GLU A 154 -26.53 0.04 -4.51
N ARG A 155 -25.21 0.26 -4.38
CA ARG A 155 -24.66 1.46 -3.75
C ARG A 155 -24.60 2.66 -4.69
N CYS A 156 -24.35 2.43 -5.98
CA CYS A 156 -24.07 3.49 -6.94
C CYS A 156 -25.17 3.70 -8.00
N GLY A 157 -26.18 2.82 -8.06
CA GLY A 157 -27.21 2.85 -9.10
C GLY A 157 -28.01 4.16 -9.18
N LEU A 158 -28.18 4.84 -8.04
CA LEU A 158 -28.85 6.13 -7.96
C LEU A 158 -28.13 7.25 -8.76
N PHE A 159 -26.84 7.04 -9.05
CA PHE A 159 -26.01 7.97 -9.82
C PHE A 159 -25.93 7.63 -11.32
N SER A 160 -26.70 6.66 -11.83
CA SER A 160 -26.70 6.28 -13.25
C SER A 160 -26.80 7.46 -14.23
N ASN A 161 -27.54 8.51 -13.87
CA ASN A 161 -27.71 9.74 -14.67
C ASN A 161 -26.80 10.91 -14.23
N LYS A 162 -25.80 10.66 -13.37
CA LYS A 162 -24.88 11.63 -12.77
C LYS A 162 -23.44 11.15 -12.92
N PRO A 163 -22.81 11.29 -14.11
CA PRO A 163 -21.55 10.60 -14.44
C PRO A 163 -20.42 10.81 -13.42
N PHE A 164 -20.21 12.04 -12.95
CA PHE A 164 -19.18 12.32 -11.95
C PHE A 164 -19.41 11.57 -10.62
N PHE A 165 -20.64 11.62 -10.10
CA PHE A 165 -20.97 10.93 -8.86
C PHE A 165 -20.97 9.41 -9.02
N LEU A 166 -21.35 8.91 -10.20
CA LEU A 166 -21.26 7.50 -10.51
C LEU A 166 -19.81 7.03 -10.48
N THR A 167 -18.92 7.71 -11.21
CA THR A 167 -17.50 7.39 -11.23
C THR A 167 -16.90 7.43 -9.82
N SER A 168 -17.17 8.50 -9.06
CA SER A 168 -16.66 8.60 -7.69
C SER A 168 -17.20 7.50 -6.78
N CYS A 169 -18.49 7.18 -6.85
CA CYS A 169 -19.10 6.10 -6.07
C CYS A 169 -18.49 4.73 -6.40
N LEU A 170 -18.27 4.45 -7.69
CA LEU A 170 -17.65 3.19 -8.14
C LEU A 170 -16.20 3.08 -7.64
N ILE A 171 -15.46 4.19 -7.57
CA ILE A 171 -14.09 4.24 -7.05
C ILE A 171 -14.03 4.00 -5.54
N VAL A 172 -14.91 4.62 -4.76
CA VAL A 172 -14.90 4.53 -3.28
C VAL A 172 -15.84 3.48 -2.71
N HIS A 173 -16.48 2.71 -3.60
CA HIS A 173 -17.47 1.67 -3.30
C HIS A 173 -18.62 2.11 -2.38
N ASN A 174 -18.93 3.40 -2.34
CA ASN A 174 -19.94 3.94 -1.44
C ASN A 174 -20.42 5.31 -1.92
N ASP A 175 -21.54 5.78 -1.39
CA ASP A 175 -22.08 7.08 -1.76
C ASP A 175 -21.11 8.21 -1.31
N PRO A 176 -20.57 9.02 -2.26
CA PRO A 176 -19.58 10.04 -1.94
C PRO A 176 -20.12 11.18 -1.05
N ARG A 177 -21.43 11.27 -0.85
CA ARG A 177 -22.09 12.29 -0.01
C ARG A 177 -22.12 11.94 1.48
N LEU A 178 -21.88 10.68 1.85
CA LEU A 178 -22.09 10.21 3.23
C LEU A 178 -21.23 10.97 4.25
N TYR A 179 -19.97 11.30 3.91
CA TYR A 179 -19.08 12.00 4.84
C TYR A 179 -19.66 13.32 5.36
N ASP A 180 -20.22 14.13 4.46
CA ASP A 180 -20.74 15.47 4.78
C ASP A 180 -22.20 15.44 5.21
N THR A 181 -22.81 14.24 5.25
CA THR A 181 -24.20 14.04 5.67
C THR A 181 -24.33 14.07 7.19
N LYS A 182 -25.31 14.84 7.68
CA LYS A 182 -25.62 14.93 9.11
C LYS A 182 -26.04 13.58 9.69
N ASP A 183 -25.63 13.29 10.92
CA ASP A 183 -25.96 12.05 11.66
C ASP A 183 -27.45 11.70 11.62
N ALA A 184 -28.33 12.68 11.84
CA ALA A 184 -29.77 12.45 11.84
C ALA A 184 -30.29 11.94 10.49
N VAL A 185 -29.65 12.30 9.38
CA VAL A 185 -30.00 11.83 8.04
C VAL A 185 -29.46 10.42 7.80
N LEU A 186 -28.24 10.11 8.27
CA LEU A 186 -27.68 8.76 8.17
C LEU A 186 -28.48 7.73 8.99
N LEU A 187 -29.10 8.16 10.10
CA LEU A 187 -29.90 7.32 10.98
C LEU A 187 -31.37 7.23 10.57
N ALA A 188 -31.91 8.24 9.91
CA ALA A 188 -33.28 8.22 9.41
C ALA A 188 -33.41 7.31 8.19
N GLN A 189 -34.55 6.63 8.05
CA GLN A 189 -34.86 5.87 6.84
C GLN A 189 -34.94 6.83 5.63
N GLY A 190 -34.25 6.50 4.54
CA GLY A 190 -34.16 7.33 3.35
C GLY A 190 -32.98 6.98 2.46
N GLU A 191 -32.75 7.78 1.41
CA GLU A 191 -31.72 7.56 0.39
C GLU A 191 -30.29 7.48 0.97
N LEU A 192 -30.01 8.26 2.02
CA LEU A 192 -28.69 8.32 2.67
C LEU A 192 -28.66 7.54 4.00
N HIS A 193 -29.64 6.67 4.24
CA HIS A 193 -29.65 5.83 5.44
C HIS A 193 -28.41 4.91 5.44
N ASN A 194 -27.47 5.15 6.35
CA ASN A 194 -26.26 4.35 6.47
C ASN A 194 -25.71 4.41 7.92
N PRO A 195 -26.33 3.65 8.85
CA PRO A 195 -25.90 3.63 10.25
C PRO A 195 -24.48 3.07 10.43
N ASP A 196 -24.06 2.14 9.58
CA ASP A 196 -22.71 1.55 9.63
C ASP A 196 -21.64 2.57 9.25
N PHE A 197 -21.88 3.37 8.21
CA PHE A 197 -20.99 4.47 7.85
C PHE A 197 -20.88 5.51 8.98
N LYS A 198 -21.99 5.83 9.65
CA LYS A 198 -21.97 6.72 10.82
C LYS A 198 -21.09 6.14 11.93
N LEU A 199 -21.22 4.85 12.23
CA LEU A 199 -20.42 4.17 13.23
C LEU A 199 -18.92 4.18 12.87
N ALA A 200 -18.58 3.91 11.62
CA ALA A 200 -17.21 4.03 11.12
C ALA A 200 -16.66 5.46 11.26
N ARG A 201 -17.47 6.48 10.92
CA ARG A 201 -17.10 7.89 11.07
C ARG A 201 -16.89 8.29 12.53
N ASP A 202 -17.75 7.81 13.43
CA ASP A 202 -17.60 8.07 14.87
C ASP A 202 -16.31 7.45 15.40
N GLN A 203 -16.04 6.18 15.09
CA GLN A 203 -14.81 5.50 15.51
C GLN A 203 -13.56 6.15 14.91
N ALA A 204 -13.62 6.64 13.68
CA ALA A 204 -12.52 7.39 13.07
C ALA A 204 -12.24 8.70 13.83
N ASN A 205 -13.28 9.41 14.26
CA ASN A 205 -13.13 10.61 15.08
C ASN A 205 -12.56 10.30 16.47
N GLU A 206 -13.04 9.23 17.13
CA GLU A 206 -12.49 8.76 18.40
C GLU A 206 -11.02 8.35 18.27
N PHE A 207 -10.67 7.63 17.21
CA PHE A 207 -9.30 7.27 16.88
C PHE A 207 -8.40 8.51 16.78
N LYS A 208 -8.85 9.53 16.04
CA LYS A 208 -8.11 10.79 15.89
C LYS A 208 -7.86 11.44 17.25
N VAL A 209 -8.89 11.59 18.09
CA VAL A 209 -8.76 12.18 19.44
C VAL A 209 -7.83 11.36 20.32
N LYS A 210 -7.83 10.04 20.18
CA LYS A 210 -7.02 9.14 21.00
C LYS A 210 -5.53 9.22 20.64
N TYR A 211 -5.21 9.20 19.35
CA TYR A 211 -3.85 8.96 18.87
C TYR A 211 -3.13 10.18 18.28
N PHE A 212 -3.86 11.21 17.83
CA PHE A 212 -3.28 12.44 17.31
C PHE A 212 -3.45 13.60 18.29
N ASP A 213 -2.49 14.51 18.28
CA ASP A 213 -2.43 15.70 19.11
C ASP A 213 -3.48 16.72 18.63
N PRO A 214 -4.40 17.15 19.49
CA PRO A 214 -5.34 18.22 19.14
C PRO A 214 -4.66 19.55 18.80
N SER A 215 -3.39 19.78 19.15
CA SER A 215 -2.63 20.97 18.75
C SER A 215 -2.33 21.00 17.25
N GLY A 216 -2.34 19.85 16.56
CA GLY A 216 -1.96 19.72 15.16
C GLY A 216 -0.45 19.61 14.94
N ASP A 217 0.31 19.16 15.94
CA ASP A 217 1.77 19.02 15.87
C ASP A 217 2.22 17.80 15.04
N GLU A 218 1.35 16.82 14.82
CA GLU A 218 1.64 15.76 13.85
C GLU A 218 1.67 16.31 12.43
N THR A 219 2.68 15.87 11.70
CA THR A 219 2.87 16.24 10.31
C THR A 219 3.42 15.04 9.55
N TRP A 220 3.63 15.22 8.27
CA TRP A 220 4.40 14.30 7.46
C TRP A 220 5.42 15.07 6.65
N TYR A 221 6.48 14.39 6.25
CA TYR A 221 7.50 15.00 5.41
C TYR A 221 8.12 13.98 4.47
N ARG A 222 8.70 14.50 3.39
CA ARG A 222 9.52 13.71 2.48
C ARG A 222 10.90 13.52 3.10
N VAL A 223 11.35 12.27 3.18
CA VAL A 223 12.66 11.91 3.75
C VAL A 223 13.73 12.01 2.67
N TYR A 224 14.84 12.69 2.97
CA TYR A 224 15.98 12.75 2.07
C TYR A 224 16.72 11.42 2.05
N ARG A 225 17.27 11.05 0.89
CA ARG A 225 17.96 9.76 0.69
C ARG A 225 19.04 9.48 1.73
N GLN A 226 19.78 10.51 2.15
CA GLN A 226 20.83 10.41 3.17
C GLN A 226 20.31 10.17 4.59
N ASP A 227 19.04 10.47 4.85
CA ASP A 227 18.39 10.32 6.16
C ASP A 227 17.54 9.03 6.24
N THR A 228 17.25 8.38 5.11
CA THR A 228 16.43 7.15 5.03
C THR A 228 16.96 6.06 5.96
N LYS A 229 18.27 5.79 5.92
CA LYS A 229 18.87 4.75 6.77
C LYS A 229 18.88 5.14 8.25
N GLY A 230 19.06 6.41 8.59
CA GLY A 230 19.00 6.87 9.98
C GLY A 230 17.64 6.63 10.64
N HIS A 231 16.55 6.71 9.87
CA HIS A 231 15.23 6.28 10.34
C HIS A 231 15.17 4.75 10.62
N LEU A 232 15.70 3.94 9.71
CA LEU A 232 15.71 2.48 9.83
C LEU A 232 16.64 1.98 10.95
N ASP A 233 17.74 2.69 11.20
CA ASP A 233 18.67 2.46 12.32
C ASP A 233 17.95 2.62 13.67
N GLU A 234 16.99 3.54 13.75
CA GLU A 234 16.11 3.73 14.92
C GLU A 234 14.91 2.78 14.95
N GLY A 235 14.82 1.84 14.01
CA GLY A 235 13.71 0.91 13.87
C GLY A 235 12.40 1.56 13.39
N ILE A 236 12.49 2.70 12.70
CA ILE A 236 11.33 3.45 12.20
C ILE A 236 11.13 3.12 10.71
N PRO A 237 10.04 2.44 10.33
CA PRO A 237 9.74 2.18 8.92
C PRO A 237 9.31 3.46 8.18
N LEU A 238 9.35 3.41 6.85
CA LEU A 238 9.02 4.53 5.94
C LEU A 238 8.15 4.01 4.80
N THR A 239 7.34 4.85 4.17
CA THR A 239 6.80 4.50 2.84
C THR A 239 7.77 4.92 1.74
N LEU A 240 7.79 4.15 0.65
CA LEU A 240 8.44 4.50 -0.60
C LEU A 240 7.40 4.50 -1.72
N ASP A 241 7.13 5.67 -2.29
CA ASP A 241 6.35 5.80 -3.52
C ASP A 241 7.33 5.87 -4.71
N LEU A 242 7.11 5.09 -5.78
CA LEU A 242 7.98 5.09 -6.97
C LEU A 242 7.24 4.94 -8.30
N ASP A 243 7.90 5.35 -9.39
CA ASP A 243 7.51 5.00 -10.76
C ASP A 243 7.72 3.49 -10.99
N PHE A 244 6.69 2.79 -11.46
CA PHE A 244 6.71 1.33 -11.60
C PHE A 244 7.19 0.87 -12.98
N TYR A 245 8.18 -0.01 -12.99
CA TYR A 245 8.71 -0.68 -14.17
C TYR A 245 8.43 -2.19 -14.12
N TYR A 246 7.68 -2.69 -15.11
CA TYR A 246 7.11 -4.04 -15.07
C TYR A 246 8.17 -5.14 -15.08
N GLY A 247 9.28 -4.95 -15.79
CA GLY A 247 10.38 -5.91 -15.86
C GLY A 247 11.16 -5.99 -14.55
N ALA A 248 11.53 -4.83 -13.97
CA ALA A 248 12.24 -4.75 -12.70
C ALA A 248 11.48 -5.45 -11.57
N TRP A 249 10.15 -5.40 -11.59
CA TRP A 249 9.27 -6.07 -10.65
C TRP A 249 8.86 -7.49 -11.05
N ASN A 250 9.28 -7.98 -12.22
CA ASN A 250 8.87 -9.28 -12.78
C ASN A 250 7.34 -9.45 -12.88
N HIS A 251 6.62 -8.34 -13.02
CA HIS A 251 5.15 -8.30 -12.99
C HIS A 251 4.54 -8.98 -14.22
N ARG A 252 3.38 -9.62 -14.07
CA ARG A 252 2.70 -10.38 -15.15
C ARG A 252 2.48 -9.60 -16.44
N LEU A 253 2.25 -8.28 -16.35
CA LEU A 253 1.99 -7.44 -17.52
C LEU A 253 3.25 -7.17 -18.36
N ALA A 254 4.45 -7.45 -17.85
CA ALA A 254 5.70 -7.31 -18.59
C ALA A 254 5.68 -8.07 -19.91
N THR A 255 5.19 -9.31 -19.93
CA THR A 255 5.14 -10.13 -21.16
C THR A 255 4.27 -9.50 -22.25
N GLY A 256 3.13 -8.90 -21.88
CA GLY A 256 2.25 -8.19 -22.82
C GLY A 256 2.84 -6.88 -23.34
N LEU A 257 3.90 -6.37 -22.69
CA LEU A 257 4.65 -5.18 -23.08
C LEU A 257 5.99 -5.54 -23.75
N GLU A 258 6.21 -6.80 -24.12
CA GLU A 258 7.48 -7.28 -24.71
C GLU A 258 8.69 -7.08 -23.77
N ILE A 259 8.46 -7.19 -22.47
CA ILE A 259 9.48 -7.09 -21.42
C ILE A 259 9.74 -8.48 -20.84
N GLY A 260 11.01 -8.81 -20.57
CA GLY A 260 11.42 -10.05 -19.94
C GLY A 260 10.97 -10.17 -18.47
N ARG A 261 10.89 -11.40 -17.96
CA ARG A 261 10.55 -11.70 -16.56
C ARG A 261 11.47 -12.78 -16.01
N ASN A 262 11.77 -12.70 -14.73
CA ASN A 262 12.43 -13.72 -13.94
C ASN A 262 11.51 -14.17 -12.79
N MET A 263 10.95 -15.38 -12.91
CA MET A 263 10.01 -15.90 -11.93
C MET A 263 10.67 -16.35 -10.63
N GLU A 264 11.94 -16.74 -10.66
CA GLU A 264 12.70 -17.02 -9.43
C GLU A 264 12.84 -15.73 -8.61
N HIS A 265 13.14 -14.60 -9.26
CA HIS A 265 13.17 -13.29 -8.61
C HIS A 265 11.79 -12.87 -8.11
N TRP A 266 10.72 -13.14 -8.86
CA TRP A 266 9.35 -12.90 -8.40
C TRP A 266 9.04 -13.66 -7.10
N GLU A 267 9.33 -14.96 -7.06
CA GLU A 267 9.07 -15.82 -5.90
C GLU A 267 9.93 -15.42 -4.69
N HIS A 268 11.16 -14.94 -4.92
CA HIS A 268 12.05 -14.45 -3.87
C HIS A 268 11.91 -12.94 -3.62
N GLY A 269 10.90 -12.27 -4.19
CA GLY A 269 10.63 -10.86 -3.92
C GLY A 269 11.75 -9.91 -4.34
N VAL A 270 12.56 -10.27 -5.33
CA VAL A 270 13.70 -9.48 -5.82
C VAL A 270 13.24 -8.48 -6.88
N VAL A 271 13.39 -7.20 -6.58
CA VAL A 271 13.12 -6.08 -7.49
C VAL A 271 14.44 -5.50 -7.98
N GLY A 272 14.64 -5.57 -9.31
CA GLY A 272 15.85 -5.14 -9.99
C GLY A 272 15.96 -3.63 -10.21
N TYR A 273 16.48 -3.24 -11.36
CA TYR A 273 16.54 -1.84 -11.79
C TYR A 273 16.25 -1.78 -13.30
N PRO A 274 15.44 -0.80 -13.76
CA PRO A 274 15.10 -0.64 -15.17
C PRO A 274 16.27 -0.04 -15.95
N GLU A 275 17.19 -0.89 -16.43
CA GLU A 275 18.41 -0.42 -17.08
C GLU A 275 18.13 0.47 -18.29
N HIS A 276 18.94 1.52 -18.47
CA HIS A 276 18.85 2.35 -19.67
C HIS A 276 19.07 1.48 -20.91
N ASP A 277 18.34 1.80 -21.98
CA ASP A 277 18.30 1.00 -23.21
C ASP A 277 17.81 -0.46 -23.04
N SER A 278 17.13 -0.76 -21.93
CA SER A 278 16.36 -2.00 -21.79
C SER A 278 14.96 -1.91 -22.38
N ALA A 279 14.38 -3.07 -22.69
CA ALA A 279 12.97 -3.17 -23.06
C ALA A 279 12.07 -2.64 -21.93
N ASP A 280 12.44 -2.91 -20.67
CA ASP A 280 11.68 -2.45 -19.51
C ASP A 280 11.63 -0.93 -19.40
N TYR A 281 12.78 -0.27 -19.54
CA TYR A 281 12.88 1.19 -19.44
C TYR A 281 12.05 1.92 -20.50
N GLU A 282 11.89 1.35 -21.70
CA GLU A 282 11.09 1.94 -22.78
C GLU A 282 9.62 1.53 -22.71
N ASN A 283 9.35 0.22 -22.62
CA ASN A 283 8.01 -0.30 -22.82
C ASN A 283 7.11 -0.12 -21.59
N SER A 284 7.67 0.04 -20.39
CA SER A 284 6.87 0.35 -19.20
C SER A 284 6.12 1.68 -19.33
N TRP A 285 6.65 2.64 -20.10
CA TRP A 285 5.98 3.92 -20.36
C TRP A 285 4.75 3.82 -21.28
N LYS A 286 4.54 2.68 -21.94
CA LYS A 286 3.29 2.43 -22.69
C LYS A 286 2.10 2.28 -21.75
N LYS A 287 2.33 1.90 -20.48
CA LYS A 287 1.31 1.81 -19.43
C LYS A 287 1.87 2.33 -18.09
N PRO A 288 2.05 3.66 -17.94
CA PRO A 288 2.64 4.24 -16.75
C PRO A 288 1.86 3.88 -15.48
N ALA A 289 2.56 3.48 -14.44
CA ALA A 289 1.99 3.12 -13.15
C ALA A 289 2.90 3.59 -12.01
N GLY A 290 2.33 3.72 -10.82
CA GLY A 290 3.03 3.97 -9.57
C GLY A 290 2.92 2.75 -8.66
N HIS A 291 3.84 2.61 -7.72
CA HIS A 291 3.70 1.63 -6.65
C HIS A 291 4.26 2.13 -5.33
N SER A 292 3.57 1.80 -4.24
CA SER A 292 3.93 2.22 -2.89
C SER A 292 3.93 1.05 -1.93
N PHE A 293 4.90 1.05 -1.02
CA PHE A 293 5.14 -0.02 -0.06
C PHE A 293 5.92 0.50 1.15
N VAL A 294 6.02 -0.31 2.21
CA VAL A 294 6.69 0.07 3.46
C VAL A 294 8.11 -0.48 3.49
N ILE A 295 9.11 0.40 3.56
CA ILE A 295 10.51 0.04 3.82
C ILE A 295 10.69 -0.28 5.30
N VAL A 296 11.23 -1.46 5.58
CA VAL A 296 11.44 -1.98 6.95
C VAL A 296 12.92 -2.18 7.29
N GLY A 297 13.81 -2.13 6.29
CA GLY A 297 15.23 -2.22 6.55
C GLY A 297 16.10 -2.07 5.31
N TYR A 298 17.40 -2.25 5.49
CA TYR A 298 18.40 -2.18 4.44
C TYR A 298 19.54 -3.16 4.72
N ASP A 299 20.26 -3.52 3.65
CA ASP A 299 21.56 -4.19 3.72
C ASP A 299 22.44 -3.64 2.59
N ASP A 300 23.54 -3.00 2.95
CA ASP A 300 24.52 -2.36 2.06
C ASP A 300 25.51 -3.34 1.45
N ASN A 301 25.64 -4.53 2.02
CA ASN A 301 26.56 -5.55 1.59
C ASN A 301 25.92 -6.59 0.69
N LEU A 302 24.59 -6.75 0.74
CA LEU A 302 23.89 -7.68 -0.12
C LEU A 302 24.08 -7.29 -1.59
N GLU A 303 24.49 -8.27 -2.40
CA GLU A 303 24.60 -8.13 -3.85
C GLU A 303 23.50 -8.93 -4.55
N VAL A 304 22.78 -8.26 -5.45
CA VAL A 304 21.72 -8.85 -6.26
C VAL A 304 22.12 -8.72 -7.72
N THR A 305 22.13 -9.83 -8.46
CA THR A 305 22.35 -9.81 -9.91
C THR A 305 21.02 -9.99 -10.62
N THR A 306 20.63 -9.03 -11.46
CA THR A 306 19.41 -9.14 -12.27
C THR A 306 19.74 -9.35 -13.74
N GLU A 307 18.94 -10.18 -14.39
CA GLU A 307 19.00 -10.42 -15.83
C GLU A 307 17.95 -9.55 -16.54
N VAL A 308 18.38 -8.73 -17.50
CA VAL A 308 17.56 -7.70 -18.15
C VAL A 308 17.59 -7.89 -19.67
N LEU A 309 16.40 -7.87 -20.29
CA LEU A 309 16.24 -7.84 -21.75
C LEU A 309 16.53 -6.43 -22.29
N MET A 310 17.56 -6.34 -23.11
CA MET A 310 17.98 -5.11 -23.78
C MET A 310 17.18 -4.87 -25.06
N LYS A 311 17.13 -3.62 -25.53
CA LYS A 311 16.42 -3.25 -26.77
C LYS A 311 16.95 -3.94 -28.02
N ASP A 312 18.24 -4.27 -28.04
CA ASP A 312 18.88 -5.01 -29.15
C ASP A 312 18.50 -6.51 -29.16
N GLY A 313 17.63 -6.94 -28.26
CA GLY A 313 17.19 -8.33 -28.11
C GLY A 313 18.17 -9.20 -27.32
N THR A 314 19.31 -8.67 -26.89
CA THR A 314 20.24 -9.39 -26.02
C THR A 314 19.78 -9.36 -24.58
N THR A 315 20.22 -10.34 -23.81
CA THR A 315 19.99 -10.40 -22.37
C THR A 315 21.31 -10.15 -21.65
N LYS A 316 21.31 -9.23 -20.67
CA LYS A 316 22.51 -8.84 -19.91
C LYS A 316 22.28 -8.98 -18.41
N LYS A 317 23.35 -9.33 -17.68
CA LYS A 317 23.34 -9.45 -16.22
C LYS A 317 23.96 -8.21 -15.60
N PHE A 318 23.30 -7.66 -14.58
CA PHE A 318 23.72 -6.45 -13.89
C PHE A 318 23.77 -6.72 -12.37
N PRO A 319 24.95 -6.62 -11.74
CA PRO A 319 25.08 -6.70 -10.30
C PRO A 319 24.78 -5.35 -9.64
N TYR A 320 24.05 -5.38 -8.53
CA TYR A 320 23.79 -4.23 -7.66
C TYR A 320 24.17 -4.56 -6.24
N LYS A 321 24.94 -3.68 -5.62
CA LYS A 321 25.26 -3.75 -4.20
C LYS A 321 24.34 -2.81 -3.43
N GLY A 322 23.75 -3.31 -2.35
CA GLY A 322 22.86 -2.56 -1.49
C GLY A 322 21.38 -2.72 -1.86
N VAL A 323 20.57 -3.13 -0.88
CA VAL A 323 19.11 -3.25 -1.00
C VAL A 323 18.39 -2.52 0.13
N TYR A 324 17.11 -2.23 -0.10
CA TYR A 324 16.11 -2.03 0.95
C TYR A 324 15.19 -3.25 1.03
N TYR A 325 14.82 -3.65 2.24
CA TYR A 325 13.78 -4.64 2.48
C TYR A 325 12.43 -3.95 2.68
N PHE A 326 11.36 -4.55 2.17
CA PHE A 326 10.04 -3.95 2.21
C PHE A 326 8.90 -4.94 2.43
N LYS A 327 7.82 -4.44 3.02
CA LYS A 327 6.51 -5.08 3.12
C LYS A 327 5.63 -4.64 1.95
N ASN A 328 5.12 -5.59 1.15
CA ASN A 328 4.21 -5.32 0.03
C ASN A 328 2.73 -5.47 0.46
N SER A 329 1.81 -5.16 -0.47
CA SER A 329 0.35 -5.25 -0.29
C SER A 329 -0.31 -6.19 -1.31
N TRP A 330 0.40 -7.24 -1.76
CA TRP A 330 -0.09 -8.22 -2.74
C TRP A 330 -0.41 -9.58 -2.11
N GLY A 331 -0.57 -9.62 -0.79
CA GLY A 331 -0.75 -10.86 -0.02
C GLY A 331 0.53 -11.70 0.08
N THR A 332 0.37 -12.93 0.57
CA THR A 332 1.48 -13.84 0.91
C THR A 332 1.59 -15.05 -0.04
N GLY A 333 0.77 -15.09 -1.09
CA GLY A 333 0.58 -16.29 -1.92
C GLY A 333 1.26 -16.27 -3.29
N SER A 334 2.04 -15.22 -3.62
CA SER A 334 2.64 -15.08 -4.96
C SER A 334 3.99 -14.37 -4.92
N PHE A 335 4.02 -13.03 -5.00
CA PHE A 335 5.26 -12.26 -4.91
C PHE A 335 5.94 -12.46 -3.56
N GLY A 336 7.23 -12.78 -3.57
CA GLY A 336 8.01 -12.93 -2.35
C GLY A 336 7.55 -14.08 -1.46
N ILE A 337 6.88 -15.10 -2.00
CA ILE A 337 6.43 -16.28 -1.23
C ILE A 337 7.59 -17.05 -0.58
N ASN A 338 8.79 -16.97 -1.18
CA ASN A 338 10.03 -17.60 -0.73
C ASN A 338 11.06 -16.55 -0.25
N PHE A 339 10.64 -15.32 0.02
CA PHE A 339 11.57 -14.27 0.45
C PHE A 339 12.08 -14.54 1.87
N THR A 340 13.41 -14.58 2.04
CA THR A 340 14.03 -14.86 3.34
C THR A 340 15.01 -13.76 3.77
N ILE A 341 15.09 -13.54 5.08
CA ILE A 341 16.13 -12.72 5.72
C ILE A 341 16.73 -13.60 6.82
N ASP A 342 18.05 -13.77 6.82
CA ASP A 342 18.78 -14.62 7.78
C ASP A 342 18.19 -16.05 7.93
N GLY A 343 17.71 -16.62 6.82
CA GLY A 343 17.12 -17.95 6.77
C GLY A 343 15.68 -18.04 7.31
N VAL A 344 15.07 -16.93 7.74
CA VAL A 344 13.67 -16.86 8.14
C VAL A 344 12.81 -16.40 6.97
N ASN A 345 11.73 -17.12 6.69
CA ASN A 345 10.81 -16.79 5.59
C ASN A 345 9.82 -15.68 5.99
N TYR A 346 9.69 -14.66 5.14
CA TYR A 346 8.76 -13.53 5.29
C TYR A 346 7.90 -13.38 4.01
N PRO A 347 6.88 -14.23 3.82
CA PRO A 347 6.03 -14.17 2.64
C PRO A 347 5.37 -12.80 2.43
N GLY A 348 5.35 -12.31 1.20
CA GLY A 348 4.80 -11.00 0.83
C GLY A 348 5.70 -9.80 1.16
N TYR A 349 6.90 -10.06 1.66
CA TYR A 349 8.00 -9.09 1.71
C TYR A 349 8.90 -9.27 0.48
N GLY A 350 9.78 -8.30 0.26
CA GLY A 350 10.76 -8.36 -0.80
C GLY A 350 11.96 -7.46 -0.54
N MET A 351 12.82 -7.37 -1.54
CA MET A 351 13.96 -6.46 -1.57
C MET A 351 14.00 -5.68 -2.88
N ILE A 352 14.43 -4.44 -2.81
CA ILE A 352 14.62 -3.55 -3.97
C ILE A 352 16.03 -2.98 -3.94
N THR A 353 16.67 -2.91 -5.11
CA THR A 353 17.99 -2.26 -5.22
C THR A 353 17.93 -0.82 -4.71
N GLN A 354 18.93 -0.39 -3.91
CA GLN A 354 18.98 1.00 -3.43
C GLN A 354 19.04 1.98 -4.60
N LYS A 355 19.69 1.61 -5.70
CA LYS A 355 19.73 2.39 -6.95
C LYS A 355 18.34 2.73 -7.46
N TYR A 356 17.45 1.73 -7.62
CA TYR A 356 16.09 1.95 -8.10
C TYR A 356 15.30 2.83 -7.12
N ALA A 357 15.31 2.49 -5.83
CA ALA A 357 14.60 3.23 -4.80
C ALA A 357 15.02 4.71 -4.74
N HIS A 358 16.30 4.99 -4.98
CA HIS A 358 16.83 6.36 -4.97
C HIS A 358 16.49 7.10 -6.25
N GLU A 359 16.70 6.51 -7.42
CA GLU A 359 16.55 7.21 -8.69
C GLU A 359 15.09 7.50 -9.06
N TYR A 360 14.18 6.56 -8.80
CA TYR A 360 12.78 6.63 -9.24
C TYR A 360 11.78 6.74 -8.08
N GLY A 361 12.27 6.81 -6.85
CA GLY A 361 11.44 6.80 -5.64
C GLY A 361 11.48 8.07 -4.81
N ALA A 362 10.49 8.17 -3.92
CA ALA A 362 10.36 9.20 -2.91
C ALA A 362 9.97 8.55 -1.57
N PHE A 363 10.80 8.78 -0.55
CA PHE A 363 10.56 8.28 0.80
C PHE A 363 9.70 9.28 1.59
N PHE A 364 8.75 8.78 2.38
CA PHE A 364 7.90 9.61 3.22
C PHE A 364 7.80 9.05 4.64
N MET A 365 7.59 9.96 5.58
CA MET A 365 7.42 9.67 6.99
C MET A 365 6.21 10.42 7.53
N LEU A 366 5.39 9.72 8.32
CA LEU A 366 4.38 10.32 9.20
C LEU A 366 5.01 10.56 10.58
N ASP A 367 5.18 11.81 10.97
CA ASP A 367 5.78 12.18 12.26
C ASP A 367 4.74 12.16 13.38
N LEU A 368 4.48 10.96 13.92
CA LEU A 368 3.70 10.81 15.14
C LEU A 368 4.56 11.16 16.36
N LYS A 369 4.20 12.25 17.05
CA LYS A 369 4.86 12.63 18.30
C LYS A 369 4.63 11.56 19.36
N LYS A 370 5.66 11.21 20.14
CA LYS A 370 5.48 10.34 21.31
C LYS A 370 4.58 11.07 22.31
N LYS A 371 3.59 10.38 22.88
CA LYS A 371 2.81 10.92 23.99
C LYS A 371 3.68 10.79 25.24
N ASN A 372 4.00 11.91 25.89
CA ASN A 372 4.78 11.94 27.13
C ASN A 372 4.06 11.20 28.27
#